data_AF-A0A4R8GPX7-F1
#
_entry.id   AF-A0A4R8GPX7-F1
#
_cell.length_a   1.000
_cell.length_b   1.000
_cell.length_c   1.000
_cell.angle_alpha   90.00
_cell.angle_beta   90.00
_cell.angle_gamma   90.00
#
_symmetry.space_group_name_H-M   'P 1'
#
loop_
_entity.id
_entity.type
_entity.pdbx_description
1 polymer ?
#
loop_
_entity_poly.entity_id
_entity_poly.type
_entity_poly.pdbx_seq_one_letter_code
_entity_poly.pdbx_strand_id
1 'polypeptide(L)'
;MLLTECILDDKYFRVESTTHALKRMEERDINQNLVTAIILSLDKKLLDYNDTGEEVAVIDQENNLAVIIEVREFKAVVITVIDRANIHIKDGTRLEEIA
;
A
#
# COMPACT_ATOMS: atom_id res chain seq x y z
N MET A 1 -3.75 3.41 11.91
CA MET A 1 -2.57 3.62 12.77
C MET A 1 -1.45 4.12 11.89
N LEU A 2 -0.78 5.21 12.27
CA LEU A 2 0.30 5.80 11.47
C LEU A 2 1.47 4.82 11.37
N LEU A 3 1.92 4.54 10.15
CA LEU A 3 3.14 3.77 9.88
C LEU A 3 4.32 4.71 9.57
N THR A 4 4.10 5.70 8.69
CA THR A 4 5.08 6.70 8.31
C THR A 4 4.42 7.95 7.71
N GLU A 5 5.19 9.01 7.54
CA GLU A 5 4.79 10.28 6.95
C GLU A 5 5.93 10.89 6.15
N CYS A 6 5.61 11.62 5.08
CA CYS A 6 6.58 12.26 4.20
C CYS A 6 5.98 13.47 3.46
N ILE A 7 6.82 14.20 2.72
CA ILE A 7 6.38 15.22 1.76
C ILE A 7 6.49 14.63 0.35
N LEU A 8 5.38 14.61 -0.39
CA LEU A 8 5.32 14.23 -1.81
C LEU A 8 4.77 15.42 -2.60
N ASP A 9 5.56 15.98 -3.52
CA ASP A 9 5.19 17.13 -4.37
C ASP A 9 4.57 18.29 -3.57
N ASP A 10 5.27 18.72 -2.51
CA ASP A 10 4.84 19.76 -1.56
C ASP A 10 3.54 19.45 -0.79
N LYS A 11 3.04 18.20 -0.83
CA LYS A 11 1.93 17.73 -0.01
C LYS A 11 2.43 16.89 1.16
N TYR A 12 1.90 17.17 2.36
CA TYR A 12 2.10 16.29 3.50
C TYR A 12 1.28 15.01 3.32
N PHE A 13 1.97 13.89 3.22
CA PHE A 13 1.41 12.60 2.91
C PHE A 13 1.66 11.60 4.04
N ARG A 14 0.67 10.74 4.31
CA ARG A 14 0.76 9.72 5.38
C ARG A 14 0.53 8.33 4.84
N VAL A 15 1.18 7.36 5.47
CA VAL A 15 0.85 5.95 5.31
C VAL A 15 0.29 5.44 6.63
N GLU A 16 -0.95 4.96 6.60
CA GLU A 16 -1.63 4.40 7.75
C GLU A 16 -2.03 2.95 7.50
N SER A 17 -2.04 2.13 8.54
CA SER A 17 -2.57 0.77 8.49
C SER A 17 -3.91 0.64 9.20
N THR A 18 -4.79 -0.19 8.65
CA THR A 18 -5.94 -0.71 9.40
C THR A 18 -5.49 -1.72 10.47
N THR A 19 -6.34 -1.97 11.47
CA THR A 19 -6.12 -3.06 12.43
C THR A 19 -6.03 -4.42 11.74
N HIS A 20 -6.80 -4.61 10.66
CA HIS A 20 -6.77 -5.83 9.88
C HIS A 20 -5.41 -6.08 9.23
N ALA A 21 -4.87 -5.07 8.54
CA ALA A 21 -3.56 -5.15 7.92
C ALA A 21 -2.43 -5.37 8.94
N LEU A 22 -2.46 -4.70 10.10
CA LEU A 22 -1.46 -4.92 11.15
C LEU A 22 -1.46 -6.37 11.65
N LYS A 23 -2.65 -6.92 11.92
CA LYS A 23 -2.78 -8.33 12.32
C LYS A 23 -2.21 -9.27 11.25
N ARG A 24 -2.44 -8.96 9.97
CA ARG A 24 -1.94 -9.74 8.84
C ARG A 24 -0.44 -9.66 8.66
N MET A 25 0.17 -8.54 9.01
CA MET A 25 1.63 -8.40 9.05
C MET A 25 2.21 -9.25 10.18
N GLU A 26 1.62 -9.18 11.38
CA GLU A 26 2.03 -9.97 12.55
C GLU A 26 1.89 -11.48 12.33
N GLU A 27 0.72 -11.95 11.86
CA GLU A 27 0.45 -13.37 11.60
C GLU A 27 1.41 -14.01 10.58
N ARG A 28 2.08 -13.19 9.78
CA ARG A 28 2.93 -13.64 8.66
C ARG A 28 4.38 -13.14 8.74
N ASP A 29 4.77 -12.57 9.87
CA ASP A 29 6.12 -12.01 10.10
C ASP A 29 6.56 -10.99 9.03
N ILE A 30 5.62 -10.17 8.55
CA ILE A 30 5.89 -9.13 7.54
C ILE A 30 6.31 -7.84 8.24
N ASN A 31 7.46 -7.31 7.85
CA ASN A 31 8.00 -6.07 8.41
C ASN A 31 7.20 -4.84 7.93
N GLN A 32 6.71 -4.02 8.88
CA GLN A 32 5.99 -2.78 8.58
C GLN A 32 6.82 -1.81 7.73
N ASN A 33 8.15 -1.75 7.94
CA ASN A 33 9.05 -0.89 7.16
C ASN A 33 9.18 -1.34 5.70
N LEU A 34 9.05 -2.64 5.43
CA LEU A 34 9.03 -3.15 4.06
C LEU A 34 7.73 -2.71 3.37
N VAL A 35 6.59 -2.85 4.05
CA VAL A 35 5.28 -2.41 3.52
C VAL A 35 5.28 -0.91 3.22
N THR A 36 5.83 -0.08 4.12
CA THR A 36 5.91 1.36 3.87
C THR A 36 6.83 1.69 2.70
N ALA A 37 7.97 1.00 2.57
CA ALA A 37 8.88 1.18 1.43
C ALA A 37 8.20 0.84 0.09
N ILE A 38 7.47 -0.28 0.03
CA ILE A 38 6.68 -0.69 -1.15
C ILE A 38 5.68 0.39 -1.54
N ILE A 39 4.92 0.92 -0.57
CA ILE A 39 3.92 1.96 -0.85
C ILE A 39 4.59 3.24 -1.34
N LEU A 40 5.67 3.68 -0.68
CA LEU A 40 6.38 4.91 -1.05
C LEU A 40 7.11 4.80 -2.39
N SER A 41 7.42 3.58 -2.87
CA SER A 41 8.00 3.36 -4.20
C SER A 41 7.08 3.79 -5.36
N LEU A 42 5.77 3.90 -5.11
CA LEU A 42 4.80 4.43 -6.08
C LEU A 42 4.98 5.94 -6.32
N ASP A 43 5.64 6.65 -5.40
CA ASP A 43 5.97 8.07 -5.50
C ASP A 43 4.76 8.92 -5.96
N LYS A 44 4.87 9.65 -7.07
CA LYS A 44 3.82 10.55 -7.57
C LYS A 44 2.51 9.85 -7.93
N LYS A 45 2.54 8.55 -8.22
CA LYS A 45 1.30 7.78 -8.50
C LYS A 45 0.35 7.77 -7.30
N LEU A 46 0.87 7.87 -6.08
CA LEU A 46 0.03 8.00 -4.88
C LEU A 46 -0.87 9.23 -4.97
N LEU A 47 -0.40 10.33 -5.56
CA LEU A 47 -1.20 11.54 -5.75
C LEU A 47 -2.28 11.35 -6.82
N ASP A 48 -1.98 10.56 -7.88
CA ASP A 48 -2.96 10.21 -8.92
C ASP A 48 -4.10 9.32 -8.39
N TYR A 49 -3.82 8.52 -7.36
CA TYR A 49 -4.81 7.67 -6.70
C TYR A 49 -5.65 8.39 -5.65
N ASN A 50 -5.20 9.56 -5.21
CA ASN A 50 -5.83 10.26 -4.11
C ASN A 50 -7.29 10.65 -4.43
N ASP A 51 -8.20 10.24 -3.55
CA ASP A 51 -9.64 10.52 -3.62
C ASP A 51 -10.34 9.95 -4.89
N THR A 52 -9.73 8.97 -5.56
CA THR A 52 -10.36 8.23 -6.67
C THR A 52 -11.46 7.28 -6.21
N GLY A 53 -11.41 6.85 -4.94
CA GLY A 53 -12.30 5.82 -4.39
C GLY A 53 -11.95 4.39 -4.83
N GLU A 54 -10.84 4.21 -5.57
CA GLU A 54 -10.40 2.92 -6.07
C GLU A 54 -9.39 2.27 -5.10
N GLU A 55 -9.46 0.95 -4.98
CA GLU A 55 -8.41 0.17 -4.33
C GLU A 55 -7.27 -0.08 -5.32
N VAL A 56 -6.04 -0.03 -4.81
CA VAL A 56 -4.81 -0.28 -5.57
C VAL A 56 -4.11 -1.49 -4.96
N ALA A 57 -3.86 -2.49 -5.80
CA ALA A 57 -3.02 -3.63 -5.48
C ALA A 57 -1.59 -3.33 -5.93
N VAL A 58 -0.68 -3.24 -4.96
CA VAL A 58 0.77 -3.07 -5.19
C VAL A 58 1.43 -4.42 -5.02
N ILE A 59 1.98 -4.97 -6.09
CA ILE A 59 2.65 -6.27 -6.11
C ILE A 59 4.15 -6.05 -6.18
N ASP A 60 4.85 -6.50 -5.13
CA ASP A 60 6.30 -6.53 -5.05
C ASP A 60 6.78 -7.96 -5.36
N GLN A 61 7.38 -8.12 -6.53
CA GLN A 61 7.86 -9.43 -6.99
C GLN A 61 9.15 -9.86 -6.27
N GLU A 62 10.04 -8.93 -5.90
CA GLU A 62 11.31 -9.24 -5.22
C GLU A 62 11.04 -9.82 -3.83
N ASN A 63 10.15 -9.18 -3.10
CA ASN A 63 9.80 -9.58 -1.74
C ASN A 63 8.63 -10.58 -1.70
N ASN A 64 8.10 -10.96 -2.87
CA ASN A 64 6.95 -11.86 -3.03
C ASN A 64 5.76 -11.44 -2.12
N LEU A 65 5.39 -10.16 -2.20
CA LEU A 65 4.38 -9.54 -1.34
C LEU A 65 3.34 -8.81 -2.20
N ALA A 66 2.09 -8.77 -1.72
CA ALA A 66 1.10 -7.85 -2.26
C ALA A 66 0.48 -7.00 -1.14
N VAL A 67 0.33 -5.70 -1.41
CA VAL A 67 -0.23 -4.72 -0.48
C VAL A 67 -1.46 -4.10 -1.14
N ILE A 68 -2.60 -4.16 -0.47
CA ILE A 68 -3.81 -3.49 -0.93
C ILE A 68 -3.94 -2.17 -0.18
N ILE A 69 -4.01 -1.07 -0.93
CA ILE A 69 -4.18 0.28 -0.40
C ILE A 69 -5.37 0.98 -1.02
N GLU A 70 -5.84 2.01 -0.34
CA GLU A 70 -6.69 3.06 -0.88
C GLU A 70 -6.04 4.39 -0.54
N VAL A 71 -6.03 5.34 -1.47
CA VAL A 71 -5.49 6.68 -1.21
C VAL A 71 -6.63 7.69 -1.10
N ARG A 72 -6.74 8.32 0.07
CA ARG A 72 -7.73 9.37 0.35
C ARG A 72 -7.14 10.43 1.25
N GLU A 73 -7.55 11.69 1.07
CA GLU A 73 -7.11 12.82 1.91
C GLU A 73 -5.57 12.88 2.10
N PHE A 74 -4.81 12.67 1.03
CA PHE A 74 -3.33 12.58 1.02
C PHE A 74 -2.79 11.52 1.99
N LYS A 75 -3.47 10.39 2.06
CA LYS A 75 -3.10 9.28 2.93
C LYS A 75 -3.34 7.96 2.23
N ALA A 76 -2.29 7.14 2.14
CA ALA A 76 -2.40 5.74 1.76
C ALA A 76 -2.83 4.92 2.98
N VAL A 77 -3.96 4.23 2.87
CA VAL A 77 -4.48 3.32 3.89
C VAL A 77 -4.21 1.89 3.49
N VAL A 78 -3.37 1.20 4.25
CA VAL A 78 -3.12 -0.24 4.09
C VAL A 78 -4.32 -1.02 4.59
N ILE A 79 -5.07 -1.59 3.65
CA ILE A 79 -6.27 -2.38 3.92
C ILE A 79 -5.87 -3.80 4.31
N THR A 80 -4.97 -4.43 3.56
CA THR A 80 -4.41 -5.74 3.87
C THR A 80 -3.04 -5.93 3.24
N VAL A 81 -2.27 -6.89 3.77
CA VAL A 81 -1.06 -7.42 3.15
C VAL A 81 -1.24 -8.90 2.88
N ILE A 82 -0.61 -9.41 1.84
CA ILE A 82 -0.66 -10.80 1.39
C ILE A 82 0.79 -11.27 1.16
N ASP A 83 1.12 -12.45 1.70
CA ASP A 83 2.45 -13.09 1.69
C ASP A 83 2.79 -13.78 0.37
N ARG A 84 2.27 -13.26 -0.74
CA ARG A 84 2.56 -13.75 -2.09
C ARG A 84 2.30 -12.63 -3.09
N ALA A 85 3.14 -12.57 -4.13
CA ALA A 85 2.93 -11.70 -5.27
C ALA A 85 1.90 -12.29 -6.26
N ASN A 86 1.76 -13.62 -6.31
CA ASN A 86 0.78 -14.27 -7.17
C ASN A 86 -0.63 -14.24 -6.54
N ILE A 87 -1.38 -13.18 -6.84
CA ILE A 87 -2.73 -12.94 -6.35
C ILE A 87 -3.72 -12.78 -7.51
N HIS A 88 -4.95 -13.25 -7.30
CA HIS A 88 -6.05 -12.95 -8.21
C HIS A 88 -6.69 -11.62 -7.81
N ILE A 89 -6.78 -10.69 -8.75
CA ILE A 89 -7.36 -9.36 -8.56
C ILE A 89 -8.72 -9.31 -9.25
N LYS A 90 -9.73 -8.77 -8.55
CA LYS A 90 -11.09 -8.61 -9.08
C LYS A 90 -11.17 -7.36 -9.97
N ASP A 91 -12.18 -7.33 -10.84
CA ASP A 91 -12.47 -6.15 -11.67
C ASP A 91 -12.70 -4.89 -10.80
N GLY A 92 -12.14 -3.77 -11.24
CA GLY A 92 -12.24 -2.47 -10.56
C GLY A 92 -11.08 -2.14 -9.60
N THR A 93 -10.15 -3.06 -9.37
CA THR A 93 -8.91 -2.77 -8.60
C THR A 93 -7.77 -2.40 -9.55
N ARG A 94 -7.08 -1.29 -9.30
CA ARG A 94 -5.88 -0.93 -10.08
C ARG A 94 -4.70 -1.83 -9.68
N LEU A 95 -3.93 -2.27 -10.67
CA LEU A 95 -2.73 -3.09 -10.46
C LEU A 95 -1.48 -2.26 -10.71
N GLU A 96 -0.57 -2.29 -9.75
CA GLU A 96 0.80 -1.77 -9.86
C GLU A 96 1.81 -2.87 -9.55
N GLU A 97 2.69 -3.16 -10.50
CA GLU A 97 3.78 -4.11 -10.35
C GLU A 97 5.09 -3.35 -10.18
N ILE A 98 5.80 -3.63 -9.09
CA ILE A 98 7.15 -3.10 -8.86
C ILE A 98 8.17 -4.25 -8.97
N ALA A 99 9.27 -3.95 -9.64
CA ALA A 99 10.31 -4.89 -10.02
C ALA A 99 11.30 -5.13 -8.89
#